data_AF-A0A2H8TWK8-F1
#
_entry.id   AF-A0A2H8TWK8-F1
#
_cell.length_a   1.000
_cell.length_b   1.000
_cell.length_c   1.000
_cell.angle_alpha   90.00
_cell.angle_beta   90.00
_cell.angle_gamma   90.00
#
_symmetry.space_group_name_H-M   'P 1'
#
loop_
_entity.id
_entity.type
_entity.pdbx_description
1 polymer ?
#
loop_
_entity_poly.entity_id
_entity_poly.type
_entity_poly.pdbx_seq_one_letter_code
_entity_poly.pdbx_strand_id
1 'polypeptide(L)'
;VQCVTESGSHTHLLSVFDFLSPENTLLLVYTDDGTISEKSSMERILQRSKRSTDEVGGSQKKSKKKKICQRYSMYVDFKDIGFSDWIQAPPGYDAFYCHGECTFPLANHINASNHAVMQTLINSYNPAAVSRACCVPTKLSTQTLLYVDDDGKLVVKNYPEMTVEECGCR
;
A
#
# COMPACT_ATOMS: atom_id res chain seq x y z
N VAL A 1 4.45 9.86 -8.04
CA VAL A 1 3.16 9.17 -8.06
C VAL A 1 2.31 9.80 -6.98
N GLN A 2 1.34 10.65 -7.32
CA GLN A 2 0.46 11.28 -6.33
C GLN A 2 -0.86 10.52 -6.36
N CYS A 3 -1.24 9.93 -5.22
CA CYS A 3 -2.45 9.15 -5.18
C CYS A 3 -3.63 10.06 -4.93
N VAL A 4 -4.56 10.03 -5.87
CA VAL A 4 -5.87 10.63 -5.69
C VAL A 4 -6.64 9.66 -4.81
N THR A 5 -6.60 9.88 -3.50
CA THR A 5 -7.63 9.33 -2.63
C THR A 5 -8.82 10.26 -2.74
N GLU A 6 -9.96 9.72 -3.13
CA GLU A 6 -11.24 10.40 -3.21
C GLU A 6 -11.68 10.80 -1.78
N SER A 7 -11.09 11.86 -1.27
CA SER A 7 -11.48 12.52 -0.05
C SER A 7 -11.22 13.99 -0.24
N GLY A 8 -12.22 14.68 -0.77
CA GLY A 8 -12.23 16.14 -0.80
C GLY A 8 -12.13 16.66 0.63
N SER A 9 -11.09 17.44 0.91
CA SER A 9 -11.08 18.39 2.01
C SER A 9 -10.01 19.44 1.77
N HIS A 10 -10.50 20.69 1.71
CA HIS A 10 -9.83 21.98 1.73
C HIS A 10 -8.32 21.99 2.06
N THR A 11 -7.54 22.54 1.13
CA THR A 11 -6.17 22.96 1.36
C THR A 11 -6.15 24.20 2.26
N HIS A 12 -5.66 24.07 3.49
CA HIS A 12 -5.05 25.19 4.21
C HIS A 12 -3.54 25.08 4.03
N LEU A 13 -2.94 26.11 3.41
CA LEU A 13 -1.49 26.29 3.33
C LEU A 13 -0.95 26.51 4.75
N LEU A 14 -0.42 25.46 5.37
CA LEU A 14 0.51 25.59 6.49
C LEU A 14 1.93 25.39 5.96
N SER A 15 2.82 26.27 6.39
CA SER A 15 4.17 26.36 5.85
C SER A 15 5.05 25.24 6.37
N VAL A 16 6.02 24.80 5.56
CA VAL A 16 7.03 23.80 5.96
C VAL A 16 7.87 24.27 7.18
N PHE A 17 7.87 25.56 7.48
CA PHE A 17 8.60 26.15 8.61
C PHE A 17 7.96 25.90 9.98
N ASP A 18 6.67 25.56 10.05
CA ASP A 18 5.99 25.25 11.32
C ASP A 18 6.42 23.90 11.92
N PHE A 19 7.09 23.04 11.13
CA PHE A 19 7.60 21.73 11.55
C PHE A 19 8.98 21.77 12.23
N LEU A 20 9.73 22.86 12.09
CA LEU A 20 11.08 23.02 12.67
C LEU A 20 11.05 23.86 13.96
N SER A 21 9.95 23.82 14.71
CA SER A 21 9.92 24.43 16.04
C SER A 21 10.84 23.64 16.98
N PRO A 22 11.80 24.29 17.67
CA PRO A 22 12.83 23.62 18.47
C PRO A 22 12.28 22.87 19.71
N GLU A 23 11.00 23.01 20.03
CA GLU A 23 10.40 22.42 21.23
C GLU A 23 10.06 20.92 21.10
N ASN A 24 10.01 20.37 19.87
CA ASN A 24 9.76 18.94 19.62
C ASN A 24 10.89 18.31 18.79
N THR A 25 12.12 18.31 19.33
CA THR A 25 13.22 17.57 18.71
C THR A 25 13.02 16.06 18.96
N LEU A 26 12.53 15.34 17.96
CA LEU A 26 12.33 13.89 18.04
C LEU A 26 13.63 13.17 17.66
N LEU A 27 14.31 12.58 18.65
CA LEU A 27 15.49 11.75 18.42
C LEU A 27 15.03 10.33 18.01
N LEU A 28 15.03 10.06 16.70
CA LEU A 28 14.70 8.74 16.16
C LEU A 28 15.95 7.85 16.15
N VAL A 29 16.01 6.89 17.09
CA VAL A 29 17.07 5.87 17.11
C VAL A 29 16.61 4.68 16.26
N TYR A 30 17.28 4.45 15.14
CA TYR A 30 17.10 3.25 14.32
C TYR A 30 18.11 2.20 14.76
N THR A 31 17.66 1.17 15.48
CA THR A 31 18.47 -0.02 15.79
C THR A 31 18.00 -1.17 14.90
N ASP A 32 18.77 -1.46 13.85
CA ASP A 32 18.62 -2.66 13.03
C ASP A 32 19.29 -3.83 13.76
N ASP A 33 18.62 -4.36 14.77
CA ASP A 33 19.11 -5.52 15.49
C ASP A 33 18.60 -6.78 14.78
N GLY A 34 19.39 -7.28 13.84
CA GLY A 34 19.16 -8.51 13.07
C GLY A 34 19.14 -9.80 13.90
N THR A 35 18.54 -9.81 15.09
CA THR A 35 18.39 -11.00 15.94
C THR A 35 17.03 -11.03 16.63
N ILE A 36 16.31 -12.12 16.38
CA ILE A 36 15.03 -12.50 16.99
C ILE A 36 15.20 -12.67 18.51
N SER A 37 14.53 -11.84 19.31
CA SER A 37 14.12 -12.17 20.68
C SER A 37 13.03 -11.20 21.17
N GLU A 38 11.82 -11.40 20.66
CA GLU A 38 10.59 -10.77 21.13
C GLU A 38 10.24 -11.31 22.52
N LYS A 39 9.92 -10.42 23.50
CA LYS A 39 8.81 -10.62 24.47
C LYS A 39 8.62 -9.53 25.54
N SER A 40 9.63 -8.75 25.93
CA SER A 40 9.51 -7.95 27.18
C SER A 40 8.81 -6.57 27.03
N SER A 41 9.02 -5.88 25.91
CA SER A 41 8.58 -4.48 25.78
C SER A 41 7.12 -4.33 25.30
N MET A 42 6.62 -5.26 24.47
CA MET A 42 5.25 -5.26 23.96
C MET A 42 4.19 -5.58 25.04
N GLU A 43 4.53 -6.40 26.04
CA GLU A 43 3.61 -6.72 27.14
C GLU A 43 3.25 -5.48 27.96
N ARG A 44 4.22 -4.57 28.17
CA ARG A 44 4.01 -3.35 28.96
C ARG A 44 3.08 -2.34 28.29
N ILE A 45 3.06 -2.31 26.96
CA ILE A 45 2.20 -1.41 26.18
C ILE A 45 0.76 -1.94 26.12
N LEU A 46 0.57 -3.26 26.01
CA LEU A 46 -0.75 -3.90 25.96
C LEU A 46 -1.47 -3.91 27.32
N GLN A 47 -0.74 -3.92 28.44
CA GLN A 47 -1.35 -3.93 29.79
C GLN A 47 -2.05 -2.62 30.17
N ARG A 48 -1.65 -1.47 29.61
CA ARG A 48 -2.21 -0.16 29.96
C ARG A 48 -3.65 0.06 29.45
N SER A 49 -4.09 -0.76 28.49
CA SER A 49 -5.44 -0.69 27.90
C SER A 49 -6.51 -1.49 28.67
N LYS A 50 -6.11 -2.36 29.62
CA LYS A 50 -6.99 -3.39 30.20
C LYS A 50 -7.67 -3.00 31.54
N ARG A 51 -7.85 -1.71 31.84
CA ARG A 51 -8.42 -1.25 33.13
C ARG A 51 -9.73 -0.45 33.04
N SER A 52 -10.50 -0.59 31.98
CA SER A 52 -11.88 -0.08 31.95
C SER A 52 -12.82 -1.08 31.25
N THR A 53 -13.34 -2.02 32.02
CA THR A 53 -14.54 -2.79 31.68
C THR A 53 -15.47 -2.76 32.88
N ASP A 54 -16.32 -1.73 32.93
CA ASP A 54 -17.65 -1.86 33.52
C ASP A 54 -18.64 -2.06 32.36
N GLU A 55 -19.49 -3.05 32.52
CA GLU A 55 -20.40 -3.57 31.50
C GLU A 55 -21.54 -2.62 31.18
N VAL A 56 -21.69 -2.26 29.89
CA VAL A 56 -22.99 -1.97 29.28
C VAL A 56 -22.96 -2.47 27.83
N GLY A 57 -23.93 -3.31 27.47
CA GLY A 57 -24.05 -3.93 26.15
C GLY A 57 -24.10 -2.92 25.01
N GLY A 58 -23.17 -3.07 24.07
CA GLY A 58 -23.14 -2.32 22.81
C GLY A 58 -22.78 -3.26 21.66
N SER A 59 -23.60 -3.27 20.60
CA SER A 59 -23.38 -4.04 19.38
C SER A 59 -21.92 -3.96 18.94
N GLN A 60 -21.27 -5.13 18.81
CA GLN A 60 -19.94 -5.24 18.23
C GLN A 60 -19.98 -4.75 16.78
N LYS A 61 -19.76 -3.45 16.57
CA LYS A 61 -19.24 -2.94 15.31
C LYS A 61 -17.87 -3.60 15.14
N LYS A 62 -17.82 -4.72 14.42
CA LYS A 62 -16.56 -5.30 13.94
C LYS A 62 -15.79 -4.17 13.28
N SER A 63 -14.76 -3.65 13.95
CA SER A 63 -13.83 -2.73 13.31
C SER A 63 -13.27 -3.49 12.13
N LYS A 64 -13.59 -3.05 10.91
CA LYS A 64 -12.98 -3.60 9.71
C LYS A 64 -11.48 -3.39 9.90
N LYS A 65 -10.73 -4.44 10.22
CA LYS A 65 -9.28 -4.38 10.31
C LYS A 65 -8.80 -3.83 8.98
N LYS A 66 -8.27 -2.61 8.99
CA LYS A 66 -7.74 -1.95 7.79
C LYS A 66 -6.68 -2.87 7.22
N LYS A 67 -6.85 -3.28 5.97
CA LYS A 67 -5.93 -4.23 5.33
C LYS A 67 -4.63 -3.49 5.05
N ILE A 68 -3.52 -4.08 5.50
CA ILE A 68 -2.16 -3.60 5.23
C ILE A 68 -1.90 -3.67 3.71
N CYS A 69 -1.06 -2.78 3.18
CA CYS A 69 -0.65 -2.80 1.78
C CYS A 69 -0.15 -4.20 1.36
N GLN A 70 -0.84 -4.80 0.40
CA GLN A 70 -0.50 -6.13 -0.12
C GLN A 70 -1.04 -6.34 -1.54
N ARG A 71 -0.59 -7.43 -2.17
CA ARG A 71 -1.04 -7.87 -3.49
C ARG A 71 -2.36 -8.65 -3.37
N TYR A 72 -3.28 -8.38 -4.29
CA TYR A 72 -4.58 -9.05 -4.40
C TYR A 72 -4.74 -9.68 -5.77
N SER A 73 -5.46 -10.81 -5.81
CA SER A 73 -5.82 -11.48 -7.06
C SER A 73 -6.75 -10.62 -7.90
N MET A 74 -6.40 -10.50 -9.18
CA MET A 74 -7.24 -9.92 -10.22
C MET A 74 -6.94 -10.69 -11.50
N TYR A 75 -7.96 -11.38 -12.00
CA TYR A 75 -7.91 -12.04 -13.29
C TYR A 75 -8.52 -11.11 -14.33
N VAL A 76 -7.82 -10.93 -15.44
CA VAL A 76 -8.30 -10.18 -16.60
C VAL A 76 -8.71 -11.19 -17.66
N ASP A 77 -10.02 -11.30 -17.90
CA ASP A 77 -10.56 -12.03 -19.03
C ASP A 77 -10.59 -11.11 -20.25
N PHE A 78 -9.92 -11.50 -21.35
CA PHE A 78 -9.88 -10.67 -22.55
C PHE A 78 -11.23 -10.57 -23.25
N LYS A 79 -12.15 -11.51 -23.00
CA LYS A 79 -13.52 -11.41 -23.50
C LYS A 79 -14.27 -10.28 -22.81
N ASP A 80 -14.12 -10.15 -21.49
CA ASP A 80 -14.87 -9.16 -20.69
C ASP A 80 -14.48 -7.72 -21.03
N ILE A 81 -13.24 -7.50 -21.47
CA ILE A 81 -12.75 -6.18 -21.91
C ILE A 81 -12.81 -5.97 -23.44
N GLY A 82 -13.38 -6.91 -24.19
CA GLY A 82 -13.54 -6.81 -25.65
C GLY A 82 -12.24 -6.95 -26.43
N PHE A 83 -11.24 -7.64 -25.88
CA PHE A 83 -9.93 -7.87 -26.50
C PHE A 83 -9.82 -9.25 -27.18
N SER A 84 -10.83 -10.11 -27.00
CA SER A 84 -10.90 -11.44 -27.62
C SER A 84 -10.92 -11.43 -29.15
N ASP A 85 -11.23 -10.28 -29.77
CA ASP A 85 -11.29 -10.17 -31.23
C ASP A 85 -9.90 -10.09 -31.88
N TRP A 86 -8.88 -9.62 -31.13
CA TRP A 86 -7.51 -9.47 -31.63
C TRP A 86 -6.50 -10.33 -30.87
N ILE A 87 -6.73 -10.63 -29.59
CA ILE A 87 -5.89 -11.56 -28.82
C ILE A 87 -6.38 -12.99 -29.01
N GLN A 88 -5.50 -13.86 -29.53
CA GLN A 88 -5.78 -15.27 -29.75
C GLN A 88 -5.44 -16.15 -28.53
N ALA A 89 -4.37 -15.82 -27.80
CA ALA A 89 -3.99 -16.55 -26.57
C ALA A 89 -3.08 -15.71 -25.64
N PRO A 90 -3.12 -15.95 -24.32
CA PRO A 90 -4.11 -16.76 -23.59
C PRO A 90 -5.51 -16.10 -23.63
N PRO A 91 -6.60 -16.76 -23.17
CA PRO A 91 -7.92 -16.13 -23.07
C PRO A 91 -8.01 -15.02 -22.01
N GLY A 92 -7.05 -15.01 -21.07
CA GLY A 92 -6.94 -14.05 -19.99
C GLY A 92 -5.73 -14.39 -19.13
N TYR A 93 -5.45 -13.56 -18.12
CA TYR A 93 -4.27 -13.73 -17.27
C TYR A 93 -4.47 -13.16 -15.87
N ASP A 94 -3.69 -13.64 -14.91
CA ASP A 94 -3.65 -13.12 -13.54
C ASP A 94 -2.78 -11.86 -13.48
N ALA A 95 -3.42 -10.68 -13.56
CA ALA A 95 -2.75 -9.39 -13.51
C ALA A 95 -2.37 -8.96 -12.08
N PHE A 96 -3.21 -9.31 -11.10
CA PHE A 96 -3.13 -8.85 -9.72
C PHE A 96 -3.19 -7.31 -9.58
N TYR A 97 -3.37 -6.82 -8.35
CA TYR A 97 -3.28 -5.39 -8.05
C TYR A 97 -2.82 -5.14 -6.61
N CYS A 98 -2.30 -3.94 -6.36
CA CYS A 98 -1.90 -3.51 -5.03
C CYS A 98 -3.01 -2.73 -4.35
N HIS A 99 -3.30 -3.06 -3.10
CA HIS A 99 -4.29 -2.35 -2.31
C HIS A 99 -3.99 -2.44 -0.81
N GLY A 100 -4.57 -1.53 -0.02
CA GLY A 100 -4.39 -1.47 1.43
C GLY A 100 -3.74 -0.18 1.89
N GLU A 101 -3.64 -0.03 3.21
CA GLU A 101 -3.14 1.20 3.84
C GLU A 101 -1.63 1.11 4.14
N CYS A 102 -0.92 2.22 3.91
CA CYS A 102 0.46 2.45 4.36
C CYS A 102 0.41 3.33 5.63
N THR A 103 0.29 2.69 6.79
CA THR A 103 0.24 3.36 8.10
C THR A 103 1.53 3.16 8.86
N PHE A 104 1.97 4.19 9.60
CA PHE A 104 3.09 4.05 10.53
C PHE A 104 2.68 3.24 11.78
N PRO A 105 3.53 2.34 12.31
CA PRO A 105 4.78 1.86 11.71
C PRO A 105 4.52 0.97 10.49
N LEU A 106 5.31 1.16 9.43
CA LEU A 106 5.23 0.30 8.25
C LEU A 106 5.67 -1.12 8.63
N ALA A 107 4.93 -2.13 8.15
CA ALA A 107 5.30 -3.51 8.42
C ALA A 107 6.62 -3.86 7.72
N ASN A 108 7.51 -4.59 8.41
CA ASN A 108 8.88 -4.88 7.96
C ASN A 108 8.97 -5.56 6.58
N HIS A 109 7.92 -6.27 6.16
CA HIS A 109 7.87 -6.97 4.88
C HIS A 109 7.41 -6.09 3.71
N ILE A 110 7.00 -4.84 3.97
CA ILE A 110 6.53 -3.92 2.93
C ILE A 110 7.73 -3.17 2.37
N ASN A 111 7.96 -3.28 1.07
CA ASN A 111 9.01 -2.54 0.38
C ASN A 111 8.65 -1.03 0.35
N ALA A 112 9.31 -0.24 1.18
CA ALA A 112 9.08 1.20 1.29
C ALA A 112 10.36 1.99 1.02
N SER A 113 10.23 3.13 0.34
CA SER A 113 11.35 4.08 0.23
C SER A 113 11.53 4.84 1.55
N ASN A 114 12.74 5.37 1.79
CA ASN A 114 12.97 6.26 2.94
C ASN A 114 12.00 7.45 2.94
N HIS A 115 11.65 7.96 1.76
CA HIS A 115 10.64 9.00 1.60
C HIS A 115 9.26 8.54 2.09
N ALA A 116 8.82 7.34 1.72
CA ALA A 116 7.53 6.78 2.16
C ALA A 116 7.49 6.53 3.67
N VAL A 117 8.60 6.10 4.27
CA VAL A 117 8.74 5.97 5.73
C VAL A 117 8.54 7.33 6.41
N MET A 118 9.28 8.37 5.97
CA MET A 118 9.16 9.71 6.55
C MET A 118 7.78 10.32 6.30
N GLN A 119 7.22 10.15 5.10
CA GLN A 119 5.91 10.66 4.73
C GLN A 119 4.80 10.04 5.60
N THR A 120 4.85 8.72 5.82
CA THR A 120 3.87 8.03 6.68
C THR A 120 4.04 8.37 8.16
N LEU A 121 5.28 8.58 8.62
CA LEU A 121 5.58 9.08 9.96
C LEU A 121 4.99 10.50 10.17
N ILE A 122 5.28 11.44 9.27
CA ILE A 122 4.77 12.81 9.34
C ILE A 122 3.24 12.83 9.26
N ASN A 123 2.65 12.04 8.35
CA ASN A 123 1.20 11.89 8.27
C ASN A 123 0.61 11.35 9.59
N SER A 124 1.29 10.44 10.30
CA SER A 124 0.78 9.90 11.57
C SER A 124 0.70 10.97 12.67
N TYR A 125 1.55 12.00 12.60
CA TYR A 125 1.57 13.12 13.54
C TYR A 125 0.63 14.25 13.11
N ASN A 126 0.68 14.65 11.83
CA ASN A 126 -0.17 15.68 11.27
C ASN A 126 -0.72 15.24 9.88
N PRO A 127 -1.88 14.56 9.86
CA PRO A 127 -2.48 14.11 8.61
C PRO A 127 -2.89 15.22 7.65
N ALA A 128 -3.07 16.45 8.15
CA ALA A 128 -3.50 17.60 7.35
C ALA A 128 -2.34 18.22 6.55
N ALA A 129 -1.10 18.05 7.02
CA ALA A 129 0.08 18.61 6.35
C ALA A 129 0.56 17.75 5.17
N VAL A 130 0.50 16.42 5.32
CA VAL A 130 1.08 15.47 4.35
C VAL A 130 0.17 14.25 4.25
N SER A 131 -0.11 13.77 3.04
CA SER A 131 -0.87 12.54 2.82
C SER A 131 -0.03 11.30 3.10
N ARG A 132 -0.66 10.13 3.33
CA ARG A 132 0.07 8.86 3.43
C ARG A 132 0.74 8.49 2.11
N ALA A 133 1.80 7.69 2.20
CA ALA A 133 2.34 6.95 1.07
C ALA A 133 1.29 5.97 0.53
N CYS A 134 1.46 5.53 -0.71
CA CYS A 134 0.48 4.72 -1.41
C CYS A 134 0.94 3.29 -1.60
N CYS A 135 -0.03 2.36 -1.55
CA CYS A 135 0.21 0.98 -1.92
C CYS A 135 0.22 0.84 -3.44
N VAL A 136 1.41 0.63 -4.01
CA VAL A 136 1.61 0.56 -5.47
C VAL A 136 2.48 -0.65 -5.84
N PRO A 137 2.43 -1.13 -7.10
CA PRO A 137 3.35 -2.13 -7.60
C PRO A 137 4.80 -1.65 -7.49
N THR A 138 5.68 -2.48 -6.94
CA THR A 138 7.14 -2.24 -6.88
C THR A 138 7.92 -3.14 -7.82
N LYS A 139 7.30 -4.23 -8.27
CA LYS A 139 7.85 -5.15 -9.25
C LYS A 139 6.73 -5.68 -10.13
N LEU A 140 6.94 -5.60 -11.43
CA LEU A 140 6.02 -6.12 -12.43
C LEU A 140 6.74 -7.09 -13.35
N SER A 141 6.01 -8.08 -13.84
CA SER A 141 6.47 -9.07 -14.80
C SER A 141 5.77 -8.91 -16.15
N THR A 142 6.35 -9.56 -17.15
CA THR A 142 5.92 -9.52 -18.55
C THR A 142 4.87 -10.60 -18.80
N GLN A 143 3.84 -10.27 -19.58
CA GLN A 143 2.89 -11.23 -20.12
C GLN A 143 3.15 -11.46 -21.62
N THR A 144 3.25 -12.71 -22.04
CA THR A 144 3.34 -13.09 -23.47
C THR A 144 1.94 -13.24 -24.05
N LEU A 145 1.68 -12.58 -25.18
CA LEU A 145 0.43 -12.64 -25.92
C LEU A 145 0.66 -13.14 -27.35
N LEU A 146 -0.27 -13.93 -27.86
CA LEU A 146 -0.43 -14.25 -29.27
C LEU A 146 -1.63 -13.45 -29.79
N TYR A 147 -1.44 -12.63 -30.81
CA TYR A 147 -2.49 -11.80 -31.38
C TYR A 147 -2.38 -11.74 -32.91
N VAL A 148 -3.44 -11.28 -33.56
CA VAL A 148 -3.47 -11.02 -35.01
C VAL A 148 -3.12 -9.55 -35.24
N ASP A 149 -2.09 -9.28 -36.05
CA ASP A 149 -1.71 -7.91 -36.42
C ASP A 149 -2.62 -7.31 -37.51
N ASP A 150 -2.38 -6.05 -37.87
CA ASP A 150 -3.17 -5.33 -38.88
C ASP A 150 -3.07 -5.95 -40.29
N ASP A 151 -2.04 -6.74 -40.57
CA ASP A 151 -1.88 -7.50 -41.83
C ASP A 151 -2.63 -8.86 -41.79
N GLY A 152 -3.28 -9.20 -40.67
CA GLY A 152 -3.92 -10.49 -40.46
C GLY A 152 -2.95 -11.61 -40.10
N LYS A 153 -1.71 -11.30 -39.71
CA LYS A 153 -0.68 -12.30 -39.36
C LYS A 153 -0.68 -12.58 -37.86
N LEU A 154 -0.42 -13.84 -37.50
CA LEU A 154 -0.25 -14.24 -36.10
C LEU A 154 1.13 -13.83 -35.59
N VAL A 155 1.15 -13.03 -34.52
CA VAL A 155 2.35 -12.49 -33.89
C VAL A 155 2.37 -12.85 -32.41
N VAL A 156 3.52 -13.33 -31.93
CA VAL A 156 3.80 -13.53 -30.50
C VAL A 156 4.61 -12.35 -29.98
N LYS A 157 4.16 -11.71 -28.90
CA LYS A 157 4.83 -10.57 -28.31
C LYS A 157 4.81 -10.61 -26.79
N ASN A 158 5.91 -10.13 -26.22
CA ASN A 158 6.09 -9.94 -24.79
C ASN A 158 5.70 -8.51 -24.41
N TYR A 159 4.67 -8.37 -23.58
CA TYR A 159 4.21 -7.10 -23.05
C TYR A 159 4.74 -6.92 -21.62
N PRO A 160 5.70 -6.00 -21.40
CA PRO A 160 6.26 -5.76 -20.08
C PRO A 160 5.24 -5.09 -19.15
N GLU A 161 5.47 -5.21 -17.85
CA GLU A 161 4.70 -4.51 -16.81
C GLU A 161 3.19 -4.84 -16.77
N MET A 162 2.83 -6.07 -17.16
CA MET A 162 1.43 -6.51 -17.25
C MET A 162 0.91 -7.15 -15.96
N THR A 163 1.80 -7.77 -15.19
CA THR A 163 1.46 -8.56 -14.00
C THR A 163 2.19 -8.03 -12.77
N VAL A 164 1.46 -7.79 -11.68
CA VAL A 164 2.03 -7.35 -10.41
C VAL A 164 2.62 -8.53 -9.65
N GLU A 165 3.92 -8.45 -9.33
CA GLU A 165 4.63 -9.45 -8.53
C GLU A 165 4.69 -9.04 -7.05
N GLU A 166 5.02 -7.77 -6.80
CA GLU A 166 5.25 -7.24 -5.45
C GLU A 166 4.60 -5.86 -5.28
N CYS A 167 4.09 -5.59 -4.08
CA CYS A 167 3.51 -4.32 -3.69
C CYS A 167 4.37 -3.65 -2.61
N GLY A 168 4.35 -2.33 -2.57
CA GLY A 168 5.07 -1.54 -1.58
C GLY A 168 4.47 -0.17 -1.35
N CYS A 169 5.00 0.55 -0.37
CA CYS A 169 4.59 1.91 -0.03
C CYS A 169 5.53 2.93 -0.69
N ARG A 170 5.00 3.79 -1.56
CA ARG A 170 5.76 4.81 -2.28
C ARG A 170 5.17 6.20 -2.13
#